data_AF-A0A8C9JK33-F1
#
_entry.id   AF-A0A8C9JK33-F1
#
_cell.length_a   1.000
_cell.length_b   1.000
_cell.length_c   1.000
_cell.angle_alpha   90.00
_cell.angle_beta   90.00
_cell.angle_gamma   90.00
#
_symmetry.space_group_name_H-M   'P 1'
#
loop_
_entity.id
_entity.type
_entity.pdbx_description
1 polymer ?
#
loop_
_entity_poly.entity_id
_entity_poly.type
_entity_poly.pdbx_seq_one_letter_code
_entity_poly.pdbx_strand_id
1 'polypeptide(L)'
;LALFPSWEHQGVYLQDTAMETWSVDQVCSWLVEKNLGELVRRFQEEEISGAALLALNDRMVQQLVKKIGHQAVLMDLITKYKQKSQRLEPPGNPVVVAPVEQLLTQLFFLGDRDEQSSSPANRGKHTPSFYPAENLDNGVIDQRVLKQRRNVKHVLARNKALQWTKSYVLPEFPYDVKCMLAEQKCPDHSMRIRIIEFLQADMTKYLEGSLYPSTQQYNDVVNALLQAHPFLDEDGCGFFLWKRALKDRFKYVRRPIEDDEQVVRNKCKFGHRRGQTKKFLPDTNSDEIKIVRIKEETVCLDSEADEHINWFQQEYMKTEKDWGEIDKRMSRTLEIRRKLISSRTPLKDILKMFPFLKCPYQMFREFQLLTRTDIYKKTRHILESYSENILTSFSVVHNPINIALQEKLKQHTDEDMLKHMKMTATCLLLPDVFGDDPSLFVIVNEKVQVSTPVLEVKNPFNTDVCEFSLYLEKEKLTKVDDCVTALAALIAAFHVFGVECPRGLSQTLNFLETLIFDMHSPHFPSMKEKEKEIAFRHPLT
;
A
#
# COMPACT_ATOMS: atom_id res chain seq x y z
N LEU A 1 -24.01 -38.46 -32.48
CA LEU A 1 -24.36 -37.89 -33.81
C LEU A 1 -25.52 -36.91 -33.59
N ALA A 2 -25.36 -35.72 -34.17
CA ALA A 2 -26.35 -34.63 -34.31
C ALA A 2 -26.76 -33.87 -33.03
N LEU A 3 -26.89 -32.55 -33.00
CA LEU A 3 -26.66 -31.45 -33.96
C LEU A 3 -26.63 -30.15 -33.13
N PHE A 4 -25.67 -29.26 -33.40
CA PHE A 4 -25.68 -27.87 -32.93
C PHE A 4 -26.83 -27.08 -33.58
N PRO A 5 -27.40 -26.07 -32.90
CA PRO A 5 -27.88 -24.87 -33.58
C PRO A 5 -26.94 -23.69 -33.31
N SER A 6 -26.53 -23.11 -34.42
CA SER A 6 -25.88 -21.82 -34.64
C SER A 6 -26.45 -20.69 -33.79
N TRP A 7 -25.56 -19.88 -33.20
CA TRP A 7 -25.87 -18.55 -32.67
C TRP A 7 -25.37 -17.52 -33.68
N GLU A 8 -26.20 -17.19 -34.66
CA GLU A 8 -25.98 -16.06 -35.57
C GLU A 8 -27.17 -15.12 -35.53
N HIS A 9 -26.83 -13.84 -35.35
CA HIS A 9 -27.63 -12.64 -35.63
C HIS A 9 -28.82 -12.31 -34.73
N GLN A 10 -28.54 -11.50 -33.70
CA GLN A 10 -29.41 -10.39 -33.31
C GLN A 10 -28.58 -9.23 -32.75
N GLY A 11 -27.86 -8.55 -33.64
CA GLY A 11 -27.38 -7.18 -33.40
C GLY A 11 -28.55 -6.23 -33.57
N VAL A 12 -29.33 -6.03 -32.51
CA VAL A 12 -30.32 -4.96 -32.46
C VAL A 12 -29.57 -3.68 -32.09
N TYR A 13 -29.53 -2.74 -33.03
CA TYR A 13 -29.00 -1.39 -32.82
C TYR A 13 -29.71 -0.74 -31.63
N LEU A 14 -29.01 -0.58 -30.49
CA LEU A 14 -29.44 0.17 -29.30
C LEU A 14 -29.48 1.70 -29.55
N GLN A 15 -29.90 2.15 -30.73
CA GLN A 15 -29.81 3.55 -31.13
C GLN A 15 -31.07 4.40 -30.90
N ASP A 16 -32.24 3.82 -30.59
CA ASP A 16 -33.49 4.60 -30.48
C ASP A 16 -34.25 4.49 -29.15
N THR A 17 -33.70 3.83 -28.13
CA THR A 17 -34.33 3.78 -26.79
C THR A 17 -33.52 4.58 -25.78
N ALA A 18 -34.17 5.57 -25.15
CA ALA A 18 -33.56 6.40 -24.12
C ALA A 18 -33.07 5.53 -22.94
N MET A 19 -31.84 5.74 -22.48
CA MET A 19 -31.18 4.90 -21.46
C MET A 19 -31.94 4.92 -20.13
N GLU A 20 -32.80 5.91 -19.88
CA GLU A 20 -33.71 5.87 -18.72
C GLU A 20 -34.66 4.66 -18.74
N THR A 21 -34.95 4.10 -19.91
CA THR A 21 -35.93 3.00 -20.10
C THR A 21 -35.30 1.61 -20.24
N TRP A 22 -33.96 1.51 -20.13
CA TRP A 22 -33.28 0.23 -20.34
C TRP A 22 -33.51 -0.76 -19.21
N SER A 23 -33.81 -2.00 -19.59
CA SER A 23 -33.77 -3.18 -18.73
C SER A 23 -32.34 -3.55 -18.32
N VAL A 24 -32.20 -4.39 -17.29
CA VAL A 24 -30.90 -4.88 -16.79
C VAL A 24 -30.11 -5.57 -17.90
N ASP A 25 -30.75 -6.40 -18.74
CA ASP A 25 -30.10 -7.10 -19.84
C ASP A 25 -29.55 -6.16 -20.93
N GLN A 26 -30.24 -5.04 -21.17
CA GLN A 26 -29.79 -4.00 -22.09
C GLN A 26 -28.58 -3.23 -21.53
N VAL A 27 -28.57 -2.96 -20.22
CA VAL A 27 -27.40 -2.37 -19.53
C VAL A 27 -26.20 -3.32 -19.58
N CYS A 28 -26.41 -4.62 -19.34
CA CYS A 28 -25.37 -5.63 -19.42
C CYS A 28 -24.79 -5.75 -20.84
N SER A 29 -25.63 -5.71 -21.87
CA SER A 29 -25.20 -5.72 -23.28
C SER A 29 -24.37 -4.49 -23.63
N TRP A 30 -24.78 -3.31 -23.15
CA TRP A 30 -24.04 -2.06 -23.32
C TRP A 30 -22.67 -2.08 -22.62
N LEU A 31 -22.58 -2.66 -21.42
CA LEU A 31 -21.30 -2.81 -20.71
C LEU A 31 -20.31 -3.67 -21.50
N VAL A 32 -20.77 -4.76 -22.14
CA VAL A 32 -19.92 -5.58 -23.02
C VAL A 32 -19.43 -4.77 -24.22
N GLU A 33 -20.31 -4.00 -24.86
CA GLU A 33 -19.98 -3.15 -26.01
C GLU A 33 -18.94 -2.07 -25.66
N LYS A 34 -18.99 -1.52 -24.43
CA LYS A 34 -18.04 -0.50 -23.95
C LYS A 34 -16.76 -1.08 -23.32
N ASN A 35 -16.45 -2.34 -23.56
CA ASN A 35 -15.29 -3.06 -23.00
C ASN A 35 -15.28 -3.14 -21.46
N LEU A 36 -16.46 -3.07 -20.83
CA LEU A 36 -16.69 -3.22 -19.40
C LEU A 36 -17.37 -4.56 -19.05
N GLY A 37 -17.17 -5.58 -19.89
CA GLY A 37 -17.81 -6.89 -19.75
C GLY A 37 -17.56 -7.61 -18.42
N GLU A 38 -16.45 -7.32 -17.74
CA GLU A 38 -16.17 -7.84 -16.39
C GLU A 38 -17.17 -7.36 -15.32
N LEU A 39 -17.91 -6.27 -15.57
CA LEU A 39 -18.88 -5.70 -14.64
C LEU A 39 -20.29 -6.31 -14.78
N VAL A 40 -20.55 -7.03 -15.87
CA VAL A 40 -21.88 -7.58 -16.22
C VAL A 40 -22.46 -8.40 -15.07
N ARG A 41 -21.67 -9.32 -14.51
CA ARG A 41 -22.12 -10.20 -13.42
C ARG A 41 -22.59 -9.41 -12.19
N ARG A 42 -21.88 -8.33 -11.83
CA ARG A 42 -22.24 -7.48 -10.69
C ARG A 42 -23.44 -6.60 -10.95
N PHE A 43 -23.56 -6.06 -12.16
CA PHE A 43 -24.69 -5.22 -12.54
C PHE A 43 -25.99 -6.04 -12.67
N GLN A 44 -25.86 -7.33 -12.97
CA GLN A 44 -26.96 -8.28 -12.96
C GLN A 44 -27.33 -8.72 -11.53
N GLU A 45 -26.34 -9.02 -10.67
CA GLU A 45 -26.56 -9.36 -9.25
C GLU A 45 -27.25 -8.23 -8.45
N GLU A 46 -26.95 -6.97 -8.79
CA GLU A 46 -27.50 -5.77 -8.14
C GLU A 46 -28.69 -5.16 -8.90
N GLU A 47 -29.23 -5.86 -9.90
CA GLU A 47 -30.41 -5.46 -10.70
C GLU A 47 -30.37 -4.02 -11.23
N ILE A 48 -29.20 -3.59 -11.75
CA ILE A 48 -29.00 -2.20 -12.17
C ILE A 48 -29.66 -1.94 -13.53
N SER A 49 -30.85 -1.33 -13.49
CA SER A 49 -31.56 -0.80 -14.66
C SER A 49 -30.92 0.47 -15.21
N GLY A 50 -31.31 0.90 -16.41
CA GLY A 50 -30.77 2.10 -17.05
C GLY A 50 -31.04 3.40 -16.26
N ALA A 51 -32.19 3.51 -15.61
CA ALA A 51 -32.50 4.59 -14.68
C ALA A 51 -31.56 4.58 -13.46
N ALA A 52 -31.31 3.40 -12.87
CA ALA A 52 -30.39 3.25 -11.75
C ALA A 52 -28.94 3.56 -12.15
N LEU A 53 -28.52 3.14 -13.35
CA LEU A 53 -27.20 3.44 -13.92
C LEU A 53 -26.95 4.95 -14.04
N LEU A 54 -27.95 5.70 -14.51
CA LEU A 54 -27.86 7.16 -14.61
C LEU A 54 -27.90 7.87 -13.25
N ALA A 55 -28.45 7.23 -12.21
CA ALA A 55 -28.49 7.76 -10.85
C ALA A 55 -27.25 7.45 -10.01
N LEU A 56 -26.31 6.64 -10.52
CA LEU A 56 -25.09 6.30 -9.79
C LEU A 56 -24.24 7.56 -9.51
N ASN A 57 -23.92 7.77 -8.23
CA ASN A 57 -22.95 8.77 -7.79
C ASN A 57 -21.56 8.14 -7.60
N ASP A 58 -20.55 8.98 -7.44
CA ASP A 58 -19.15 8.56 -7.34
C ASP A 58 -18.93 7.49 -6.24
N ARG A 59 -19.61 7.66 -5.09
CA ARG A 59 -19.50 6.76 -3.94
C ARG A 59 -20.14 5.38 -4.21
N MET A 60 -21.24 5.34 -4.94
CA MET A 60 -21.91 4.09 -5.35
C MET A 60 -21.10 3.34 -6.41
N VAL A 61 -20.51 4.07 -7.38
CA VAL A 61 -19.62 3.45 -8.39
C VAL A 61 -18.38 2.85 -7.75
N GLN A 62 -17.83 3.49 -6.72
CA GLN A 62 -16.70 2.95 -5.95
C GLN A 62 -17.05 1.62 -5.23
N GLN A 63 -18.31 1.45 -4.78
CA GLN A 63 -18.77 0.22 -4.14
C GLN A 63 -19.07 -0.90 -5.15
N LEU A 64 -19.66 -0.54 -6.30
CA LEU A 64 -20.04 -1.49 -7.35
C LEU A 64 -18.83 -1.99 -8.15
N VAL A 65 -17.91 -1.08 -8.49
CA VAL A 65 -16.78 -1.33 -9.40
C VAL A 65 -15.46 -1.27 -8.63
N LYS A 66 -14.73 -2.37 -8.51
CA LYS A 66 -13.47 -2.43 -7.73
C LYS A 66 -12.24 -1.84 -8.43
N LYS A 67 -12.24 -1.79 -9.77
CA LYS A 67 -11.09 -1.32 -10.56
C LYS A 67 -11.23 0.19 -10.83
N ILE A 68 -10.30 0.99 -10.32
CA ILE A 68 -10.29 2.47 -10.48
C ILE A 68 -10.35 2.90 -11.95
N GLY A 69 -9.66 2.18 -12.85
CA GLY A 69 -9.74 2.46 -14.29
C GLY A 69 -11.14 2.24 -14.88
N HIS A 70 -11.86 1.22 -14.41
CA HIS A 70 -13.23 0.97 -14.86
C HIS A 70 -14.22 1.95 -14.23
N GLN A 71 -13.98 2.42 -13.00
CA GLN A 71 -14.77 3.48 -12.37
C GLN A 71 -14.72 4.77 -13.20
N ALA A 72 -13.51 5.21 -13.57
CA ALA A 72 -13.31 6.43 -14.36
C ALA A 72 -13.96 6.32 -15.75
N VAL A 73 -13.79 5.18 -16.44
CA VAL A 73 -14.40 4.94 -17.76
C VAL A 73 -15.93 4.90 -17.67
N LEU A 74 -16.49 4.22 -16.65
CA LEU A 74 -17.94 4.16 -16.46
C LEU A 74 -18.54 5.53 -16.15
N MET A 75 -17.90 6.32 -15.28
CA MET A 75 -18.34 7.68 -14.94
C MET A 75 -18.27 8.62 -16.14
N ASP A 76 -17.21 8.54 -16.95
CA ASP A 76 -17.08 9.31 -18.19
C ASP A 76 -18.18 8.95 -19.21
N LEU A 77 -18.49 7.66 -19.36
CA LEU A 77 -19.57 7.20 -20.25
C LEU A 77 -20.96 7.67 -19.79
N ILE A 78 -21.26 7.59 -18.49
CA ILE A 78 -22.52 8.09 -17.91
C ILE A 78 -22.63 9.61 -18.11
N THR A 79 -21.53 10.34 -17.89
CA THR A 79 -21.48 11.80 -18.04
C THR A 79 -21.68 12.21 -19.50
N LYS A 80 -21.03 11.53 -20.45
CA LYS A 80 -21.20 11.75 -21.90
C LYS A 80 -22.63 11.46 -22.35
N TYR A 81 -23.28 10.46 -21.78
CA TYR A 81 -24.67 10.15 -22.09
C TYR A 81 -25.62 11.26 -21.60
N LYS A 82 -25.46 11.73 -20.36
CA LYS A 82 -26.25 12.85 -19.80
C LYS A 82 -26.09 14.13 -20.62
N GLN A 83 -24.87 14.45 -21.05
CA GLN A 83 -24.59 15.61 -21.90
C GLN A 83 -25.23 15.48 -23.30
N LYS A 84 -25.31 14.26 -23.85
CA LYS A 84 -25.95 14.00 -25.13
C LYS A 84 -27.48 14.10 -25.05
N SER A 85 -28.08 13.64 -23.95
CA SER A 85 -29.53 13.74 -23.69
C SER A 85 -29.98 15.20 -23.50
N GLN A 86 -29.19 16.01 -22.77
CA GLN A 86 -29.47 17.45 -22.58
C GLN A 86 -29.37 18.30 -23.85
N ARG A 87 -28.74 17.79 -24.92
CA ARG A 87 -28.66 18.49 -26.23
C ARG A 87 -29.87 18.23 -27.15
N LEU A 88 -30.77 17.34 -26.75
CA LEU A 88 -31.93 16.91 -27.54
C LEU A 88 -33.26 17.52 -27.08
N GLU A 89 -33.30 18.23 -25.95
CA GLU A 89 -34.48 18.98 -25.49
C GLU A 89 -34.43 20.44 -26.01
N PRO A 90 -35.41 20.90 -26.82
CA PRO A 90 -35.56 22.33 -27.10
C PRO A 90 -36.14 23.05 -25.86
N PRO A 91 -35.84 24.35 -25.65
CA PRO A 91 -36.25 25.06 -24.45
C PRO A 91 -37.78 25.26 -24.44
N GLY A 92 -38.47 24.51 -23.57
CA GLY A 92 -39.86 24.76 -23.22
C GLY A 92 -39.97 25.98 -22.32
N ASN A 93 -40.84 26.93 -22.71
CA ASN A 93 -41.14 28.17 -21.98
C ASN A 93 -41.50 27.93 -20.49
N PRO A 94 -41.04 28.80 -19.57
CA PRO A 94 -41.43 28.71 -18.17
C PRO A 94 -42.83 29.31 -17.96
N VAL A 95 -43.79 28.47 -17.57
CA VAL A 95 -45.03 28.92 -16.94
C VAL A 95 -44.76 29.15 -15.45
N VAL A 96 -44.99 30.39 -15.06
CA VAL A 96 -44.89 30.98 -13.74
C VAL A 96 -45.80 30.29 -12.73
N VAL A 97 -45.26 29.87 -11.57
CA VAL A 97 -45.95 29.99 -10.27
C VAL A 97 -44.90 30.18 -9.16
N ALA A 98 -45.02 31.29 -8.42
CA ALA A 98 -44.19 31.66 -7.25
C ALA A 98 -44.58 30.87 -5.97
N PRO A 99 -43.77 30.92 -4.89
CA PRO A 99 -43.98 31.92 -3.83
C PRO A 99 -42.65 32.56 -3.32
N VAL A 100 -42.54 33.88 -3.22
CA VAL A 100 -42.80 34.74 -2.03
C VAL A 100 -41.95 34.35 -0.80
N GLU A 101 -40.89 35.10 -0.51
CA GLU A 101 -40.79 36.11 0.58
C GLU A 101 -39.31 36.55 0.75
N GLN A 102 -39.00 37.83 0.48
CA GLN A 102 -38.49 38.82 1.47
C GLN A 102 -37.03 38.56 1.95
N LEU A 103 -36.10 39.50 1.99
CA LEU A 103 -36.19 40.94 2.19
C LEU A 103 -34.78 41.54 1.96
N LEU A 104 -34.71 42.65 1.18
CA LEU A 104 -33.99 43.90 1.47
C LEU A 104 -32.45 43.90 1.72
N THR A 105 -31.62 44.81 1.22
CA THR A 105 -31.71 45.99 0.34
C THR A 105 -30.26 46.45 0.08
N GLN A 106 -30.11 47.32 -0.91
CA GLN A 106 -29.05 48.31 -1.15
C GLN A 106 -28.03 47.82 -2.18
N LEU A 107 -28.21 48.09 -3.49
CA LEU A 107 -28.09 49.42 -4.16
C LEU A 107 -26.80 50.10 -3.68
N PHE A 108 -25.87 50.47 -4.55
CA PHE A 108 -25.89 51.77 -5.23
C PHE A 108 -24.87 51.75 -6.41
N PHE A 109 -25.32 52.20 -7.60
CA PHE A 109 -24.62 53.01 -8.64
C PHE A 109 -23.29 52.48 -9.23
N LEU A 110 -23.13 52.14 -10.51
CA LEU A 110 -23.40 52.78 -11.83
C LEU A 110 -22.60 54.07 -12.13
N GLY A 111 -21.70 53.94 -13.12
CA GLY A 111 -21.19 54.99 -14.01
C GLY A 111 -19.87 55.66 -13.57
N ASP A 112 -19.00 56.18 -14.44
CA ASP A 112 -18.82 56.22 -15.90
C ASP A 112 -17.54 57.07 -16.15
N ARG A 113 -16.81 56.85 -17.26
CA ARG A 113 -15.86 57.80 -17.96
C ARG A 113 -14.59 58.31 -17.24
N ASP A 114 -13.51 58.79 -17.87
CA ASP A 114 -12.97 58.88 -19.25
C ASP A 114 -11.48 59.33 -19.11
N GLU A 115 -10.65 59.05 -20.14
CA GLU A 115 -9.50 59.86 -20.68
C GLU A 115 -8.37 60.41 -19.76
N GLN A 116 -7.09 60.62 -20.12
CA GLN A 116 -6.29 60.59 -21.35
C GLN A 116 -4.78 60.73 -21.00
N SER A 117 -3.91 60.17 -21.87
CA SER A 117 -2.54 60.63 -22.25
C SER A 117 -1.43 60.71 -21.17
N SER A 118 -0.21 60.21 -21.41
CA SER A 118 0.74 60.82 -22.35
C SER A 118 2.01 59.95 -22.52
N SER A 119 2.53 59.88 -23.75
CA SER A 119 3.88 59.39 -24.12
C SER A 119 4.86 60.58 -24.23
N PRO A 120 6.20 60.44 -24.39
CA PRO A 120 6.78 59.99 -25.67
C PRO A 120 8.22 59.37 -25.67
N ALA A 121 8.58 58.82 -26.85
CA ALA A 121 9.91 58.80 -27.50
C ALA A 121 11.02 57.88 -26.94
N ASN A 122 11.91 57.24 -27.72
CA ASN A 122 12.19 57.21 -29.16
C ASN A 122 13.20 56.07 -29.47
N ARG A 123 13.19 55.59 -30.73
CA ARG A 123 14.30 55.07 -31.58
C ARG A 123 15.38 54.16 -30.96
N GLY A 124 15.74 53.00 -31.52
CA GLY A 124 15.55 52.41 -32.84
C GLY A 124 16.77 51.53 -33.18
N LYS A 125 16.63 50.56 -34.10
CA LYS A 125 17.54 50.24 -35.24
C LYS A 125 17.40 48.79 -35.75
N HIS A 126 16.96 48.70 -37.00
CA HIS A 126 17.44 47.88 -38.14
C HIS A 126 17.62 46.33 -38.05
N THR A 127 16.85 45.65 -38.91
CA THR A 127 17.10 44.36 -39.61
C THR A 127 18.15 44.50 -40.73
N PRO A 128 18.78 43.40 -41.24
CA PRO A 128 18.23 42.54 -42.34
C PRO A 128 18.50 41.02 -42.16
N SER A 129 17.52 40.13 -42.41
CA SER A 129 17.25 39.37 -43.64
C SER A 129 18.38 38.45 -44.14
N PHE A 130 18.10 37.14 -44.28
CA PHE A 130 18.31 36.33 -45.51
C PHE A 130 17.57 34.98 -45.39
N TYR A 131 16.69 34.67 -46.35
CA TYR A 131 16.22 33.31 -46.70
C TYR A 131 17.07 32.78 -47.87
N PRO A 132 16.96 31.47 -48.21
CA PRO A 132 16.06 31.13 -49.31
C PRO A 132 15.13 29.94 -49.02
N ALA A 133 14.01 29.95 -49.72
CA ALA A 133 12.95 28.95 -49.76
C ALA A 133 13.19 27.90 -50.87
N GLU A 134 12.45 26.79 -50.80
CA GLU A 134 11.94 25.89 -51.86
C GLU A 134 11.58 24.54 -51.17
N ASN A 135 10.49 23.79 -51.41
CA ASN A 135 9.34 23.86 -52.29
C ASN A 135 8.21 23.00 -51.67
N LEU A 136 6.95 23.31 -52.02
CA LEU A 136 5.75 22.50 -51.77
C LEU A 136 5.80 21.16 -52.53
N ASP A 137 5.33 20.08 -51.91
CA ASP A 137 4.48 19.12 -52.62
C ASP A 137 3.42 18.50 -51.69
N ASN A 138 2.18 18.51 -52.18
CA ASN A 138 0.99 17.97 -51.54
C ASN A 138 0.82 16.53 -52.02
N GLY A 139 0.78 15.56 -51.09
CA GLY A 139 0.51 14.17 -51.44
C GLY A 139 -0.04 13.35 -50.28
N VAL A 140 -1.37 13.33 -50.16
CA VAL A 140 -2.22 12.22 -49.69
C VAL A 140 -1.73 11.48 -48.42
N ILE A 141 -2.36 11.80 -47.28
CA ILE A 141 -2.29 10.98 -46.06
C ILE A 141 -3.07 9.69 -46.31
N ASP A 142 -2.36 8.62 -46.67
CA ASP A 142 -2.92 7.27 -46.73
C ASP A 142 -3.03 6.70 -45.31
N GLN A 143 -4.28 6.61 -44.81
CA GLN A 143 -4.62 5.92 -43.57
C GLN A 143 -4.48 4.41 -43.75
N ARG A 144 -3.25 3.88 -43.75
CA ARG A 144 -3.07 2.43 -43.78
C ARG A 144 -1.72 1.90 -43.29
N VAL A 145 -1.27 2.24 -42.08
CA VAL A 145 -0.31 1.36 -41.36
C VAL A 145 -0.57 1.35 -39.85
N LEU A 146 -1.65 0.66 -39.47
CA LEU A 146 -1.70 -0.05 -38.20
C LEU A 146 -0.77 -1.28 -38.30
N LYS A 147 0.13 -1.43 -37.33
CA LYS A 147 0.99 -2.60 -37.07
C LYS A 147 2.21 -2.78 -37.98
N GLN A 148 3.24 -1.97 -37.75
CA GLN A 148 4.64 -2.38 -37.97
C GLN A 148 5.41 -2.37 -36.64
N ARG A 149 5.02 -3.25 -35.70
CA ARG A 149 5.95 -3.76 -34.68
C ARG A 149 6.39 -5.14 -35.12
N ARG A 150 7.54 -5.21 -35.80
CA ARG A 150 8.43 -6.38 -35.78
C ARG A 150 9.77 -6.06 -36.45
N ASN A 151 10.82 -6.28 -35.67
CA ASN A 151 12.20 -6.57 -36.07
C ASN A 151 12.95 -5.50 -36.87
N VAL A 152 13.36 -4.43 -36.19
CA VAL A 152 14.66 -3.81 -36.52
C VAL A 152 15.69 -4.52 -35.66
N LYS A 153 16.58 -5.31 -36.29
CA LYS A 153 17.79 -5.79 -35.62
C LYS A 153 18.58 -4.56 -35.17
N HIS A 154 18.69 -4.34 -33.85
CA HIS A 154 19.49 -3.26 -33.30
C HIS A 154 20.98 -3.60 -33.52
N VAL A 155 21.49 -3.31 -34.72
CA VAL A 155 22.93 -3.14 -34.88
C VAL A 155 23.27 -1.82 -34.20
N LEU A 156 23.62 -1.86 -32.92
CA LEU A 156 24.23 -0.71 -32.26
C LEU A 156 25.61 -0.51 -32.90
N ALA A 157 25.71 0.44 -33.83
CA ALA A 157 26.99 0.93 -34.29
C ALA A 157 27.77 1.41 -33.07
N ARG A 158 28.91 0.74 -32.80
CA ARG A 158 29.77 0.99 -31.63
C ARG A 158 30.50 2.32 -31.83
N ASN A 159 29.79 3.43 -31.61
CA ASN A 159 30.38 4.77 -31.61
C ASN A 159 31.29 4.92 -30.39
N LYS A 160 32.44 5.58 -30.56
CA LYS A 160 33.35 5.92 -29.45
C LYS A 160 32.59 6.78 -28.44
N ALA A 161 32.55 6.36 -27.18
CA ALA A 161 31.83 7.10 -26.15
C ALA A 161 32.54 8.41 -25.80
N LEU A 162 31.73 9.40 -25.45
CA LEU A 162 32.20 10.67 -24.90
C LEU A 162 32.52 10.50 -23.41
N GLN A 163 33.50 11.26 -22.91
CA GLN A 163 33.83 11.27 -21.48
C GLN A 163 32.74 11.99 -20.66
N TRP A 164 32.31 11.38 -19.55
CA TRP A 164 31.35 11.97 -18.61
C TRP A 164 32.03 13.04 -17.75
N THR A 165 31.74 14.31 -17.98
CA THR A 165 32.19 15.41 -17.12
C THR A 165 31.32 15.52 -15.86
N LYS A 166 31.89 15.98 -14.74
CA LYS A 166 31.16 16.17 -13.47
C LYS A 166 29.95 17.12 -13.59
N SER A 167 29.94 17.99 -14.58
CA SER A 167 28.80 18.82 -14.98
C SER A 167 28.18 18.26 -16.26
N TYR A 168 27.04 17.58 -16.12
CA TYR A 168 26.24 17.15 -17.27
C TYR A 168 25.56 18.35 -17.92
N VAL A 169 25.59 18.42 -19.25
CA VAL A 169 24.96 19.48 -20.05
C VAL A 169 23.71 18.90 -20.70
N LEU A 170 22.58 19.57 -20.57
CA LEU A 170 21.31 19.10 -21.14
C LEU A 170 21.39 19.04 -22.67
N PRO A 171 20.76 18.03 -23.29
CA PRO A 171 20.68 17.94 -24.74
C PRO A 171 19.80 19.06 -25.29
N GLU A 172 19.98 19.36 -26.58
CA GLU A 172 19.02 20.19 -27.29
C GLU A 172 17.68 19.45 -27.42
N PHE A 173 16.68 19.95 -26.70
CA PHE A 173 15.31 19.47 -26.80
C PHE A 173 14.66 19.87 -28.15
N PRO A 174 13.67 19.09 -28.63
CA PRO A 174 12.90 19.46 -29.82
C PRO A 174 12.07 20.73 -29.56
N TYR A 175 11.66 21.42 -30.64
CA TYR A 175 11.04 22.75 -30.56
C TYR A 175 9.80 22.80 -29.67
N ASP A 176 8.93 21.80 -29.73
CA ASP A 176 7.73 21.68 -28.89
C ASP A 176 8.07 21.61 -27.39
N VAL A 177 9.10 20.84 -27.02
CA VAL A 177 9.59 20.75 -25.65
C VAL A 177 10.27 22.07 -25.25
N LYS A 178 11.07 22.68 -26.13
CA LYS A 178 11.70 23.99 -25.89
C LYS A 178 10.67 25.09 -25.65
N CYS A 179 9.60 25.16 -26.45
CA CYS A 179 8.51 26.12 -26.27
C CYS A 179 7.80 25.92 -24.93
N MET A 180 7.46 24.69 -24.57
CA MET A 180 6.82 24.38 -23.30
C MET A 180 7.71 24.76 -22.10
N LEU A 181 9.01 24.42 -22.16
CA LEU A 181 9.97 24.76 -21.11
C LEU A 181 10.17 26.28 -20.99
N ALA A 182 10.13 27.02 -22.10
CA ALA A 182 10.21 28.48 -22.11
C ALA A 182 8.94 29.15 -21.55
N GLU A 183 7.77 28.55 -21.79
CA GLU A 183 6.48 29.00 -21.27
C GLU A 183 6.26 28.65 -19.78
N GLN A 184 7.18 27.88 -19.17
CA GLN A 184 7.12 27.43 -17.76
C GLN A 184 5.80 26.73 -17.40
N LYS A 185 5.18 26.05 -18.36
CA LYS A 185 3.94 25.29 -18.13
C LYS A 185 4.25 23.94 -17.55
N CYS A 186 3.47 23.50 -16.54
CA CYS A 186 3.55 22.14 -16.03
C CYS A 186 3.39 21.10 -17.16
N PRO A 187 4.37 20.20 -17.39
CA PRO A 187 4.32 19.26 -18.49
C PRO A 187 3.22 18.21 -18.24
N ASP A 188 2.42 17.91 -19.27
CA ASP A 188 1.47 16.80 -19.21
C ASP A 188 2.19 15.43 -19.28
N HIS A 189 1.43 14.33 -19.23
CA HIS A 189 2.02 12.99 -19.26
C HIS A 189 2.84 12.72 -20.54
N SER A 190 2.37 13.20 -21.70
CA SER A 190 3.02 13.01 -23.00
C SER A 190 4.35 13.77 -23.06
N MET A 191 4.35 15.02 -22.61
CA MET A 191 5.51 15.88 -22.61
C MET A 191 6.59 15.39 -21.62
N ARG A 192 6.17 14.90 -20.44
CA ARG A 192 7.08 14.22 -19.50
C ARG A 192 7.76 13.02 -20.13
N ILE A 193 7.03 12.19 -20.89
CA ILE A 193 7.61 11.06 -21.61
C ILE A 193 8.65 11.57 -22.62
N ARG A 194 8.32 12.55 -23.46
CA ARG A 194 9.25 13.10 -24.46
C ARG A 194 10.55 13.59 -23.83
N ILE A 195 10.49 14.39 -22.77
CA ILE A 195 11.68 14.88 -22.06
C ILE A 195 12.58 13.70 -21.63
N ILE A 196 11.98 12.67 -21.01
CA ILE A 196 12.69 11.47 -20.58
C ILE A 196 13.30 10.69 -21.76
N GLU A 197 12.62 10.62 -22.89
CA GLU A 197 13.13 9.95 -24.10
C GLU A 197 14.38 10.64 -24.63
N PHE A 198 14.39 11.97 -24.69
CA PHE A 198 15.54 12.75 -25.13
C PHE A 198 16.72 12.66 -24.15
N LEU A 199 16.46 12.74 -22.85
CA LEU A 199 17.49 12.55 -21.82
C LEU A 199 18.08 11.14 -21.88
N GLN A 200 17.25 10.11 -22.04
CA GLN A 200 17.72 8.74 -22.18
C GLN A 200 18.58 8.56 -23.43
N ALA A 201 18.15 9.09 -24.57
CA ALA A 201 18.89 9.01 -25.83
C ALA A 201 20.25 9.70 -25.71
N ASP A 202 20.30 10.89 -25.09
CA ASP A 202 21.54 11.62 -24.89
C ASP A 202 22.51 10.89 -23.95
N MET A 203 22.00 10.38 -22.82
CA MET A 203 22.80 9.60 -21.87
C MET A 203 23.53 8.43 -22.53
N THR A 204 22.95 7.78 -23.55
CA THR A 204 23.61 6.63 -24.22
C THR A 204 24.93 6.97 -24.89
N LYS A 205 25.17 8.24 -25.25
CA LYS A 205 26.43 8.72 -25.85
C LYS A 205 27.64 8.53 -24.92
N TYR A 206 27.40 8.46 -23.61
CA TYR A 206 28.44 8.43 -22.59
C TYR A 206 28.60 7.07 -21.91
N LEU A 207 27.79 6.06 -22.30
CA LEU A 207 27.74 4.77 -21.60
C LEU A 207 28.65 3.69 -22.20
N GLU A 208 29.51 4.00 -23.19
CA GLU A 208 30.43 2.99 -23.78
C GLU A 208 29.74 1.71 -24.27
N GLY A 209 28.48 1.83 -24.73
CA GLY A 209 27.66 0.69 -25.14
C GLY A 209 26.97 -0.05 -23.98
N SER A 210 27.21 0.34 -22.73
CA SER A 210 26.44 -0.12 -21.57
C SER A 210 25.01 0.41 -21.62
N LEU A 211 24.05 -0.46 -21.29
CA LEU A 211 22.65 -0.10 -21.10
C LEU A 211 22.32 0.21 -19.64
N TYR A 212 23.32 0.30 -18.76
CA TYR A 212 23.17 0.46 -17.32
C TYR A 212 23.89 1.72 -16.82
N PRO A 213 23.22 2.89 -16.85
CA PRO A 213 23.72 4.07 -16.16
C PRO A 213 23.87 3.84 -14.66
N SER A 214 24.88 4.46 -14.07
CA SER A 214 25.13 4.47 -12.63
C SER A 214 24.16 5.39 -11.89
N THR A 215 24.01 5.19 -10.58
CA THR A 215 23.18 6.07 -9.74
C THR A 215 23.61 7.53 -9.82
N GLN A 216 24.92 7.79 -9.90
CA GLN A 216 25.44 9.15 -10.02
C GLN A 216 25.08 9.78 -11.36
N GLN A 217 25.16 9.02 -12.47
CA GLN A 217 24.78 9.52 -13.79
C GLN A 217 23.30 9.93 -13.85
N TYR A 218 22.41 9.17 -13.20
CA TYR A 218 21.01 9.61 -13.07
C TYR A 218 20.86 10.89 -12.25
N ASN A 219 21.63 11.03 -11.16
CA ASN A 219 21.59 12.22 -10.32
C ASN A 219 22.06 13.45 -11.09
N ASP A 220 23.18 13.36 -11.79
CA ASP A 220 23.77 14.48 -12.53
C ASP A 220 22.81 15.01 -13.60
N VAL A 221 22.15 14.11 -14.34
CA VAL A 221 21.19 14.47 -15.40
C VAL A 221 19.93 15.13 -14.84
N VAL A 222 19.37 14.57 -13.79
CA VAL A 222 18.17 15.12 -13.15
C VAL A 222 18.48 16.44 -12.47
N ASN A 223 19.64 16.57 -11.83
CA ASN A 223 20.09 17.84 -11.26
C ASN A 223 20.26 18.89 -12.36
N ALA A 224 20.89 18.56 -13.49
CA ALA A 224 21.00 19.51 -14.60
C ALA A 224 19.62 19.95 -15.14
N LEU A 225 18.66 19.02 -15.23
CA LEU A 225 17.29 19.32 -15.65
C LEU A 225 16.60 20.30 -14.71
N LEU A 226 16.65 20.04 -13.39
CA LEU A 226 15.99 20.86 -12.40
C LEU A 226 16.71 22.20 -12.15
N GLN A 227 18.03 22.24 -12.33
CA GLN A 227 18.78 23.50 -12.29
C GLN A 227 18.44 24.40 -13.48
N ALA A 228 18.25 23.84 -14.68
CA ALA A 228 17.84 24.60 -15.85
C ALA A 228 16.35 24.99 -15.83
N HIS A 229 15.50 24.15 -15.22
CA HIS A 229 14.05 24.32 -15.17
C HIS A 229 13.49 24.08 -13.76
N PRO A 230 13.66 25.03 -12.82
CA PRO A 230 13.26 24.86 -11.42
C PRO A 230 11.75 24.62 -11.22
N PHE A 231 10.90 25.13 -12.11
CA PHE A 231 9.44 24.92 -12.07
C PHE A 231 9.04 23.44 -12.23
N LEU A 232 9.96 22.57 -12.68
CA LEU A 232 9.71 21.12 -12.73
C LEU A 232 9.80 20.44 -11.35
N ASP A 233 10.12 21.20 -10.30
CA ASP A 233 10.23 20.78 -8.90
C ASP A 233 9.35 21.63 -7.96
N GLU A 234 8.17 22.07 -8.42
CA GLU A 234 7.23 22.91 -7.65
C GLU A 234 6.87 22.32 -6.26
N ASP A 235 6.70 20.99 -6.17
CA ASP A 235 6.34 20.28 -4.94
C ASP A 235 7.55 19.80 -4.11
N GLY A 236 8.79 20.15 -4.49
CA GLY A 236 10.04 19.69 -3.86
C GLY A 236 10.33 18.18 -4.00
N CYS A 237 9.51 17.46 -4.77
CA CYS A 237 9.60 16.02 -5.01
C CYS A 237 10.05 15.65 -6.44
N GLY A 238 10.26 16.65 -7.30
CA GLY A 238 10.59 16.51 -8.71
C GLY A 238 11.84 15.66 -8.94
N PHE A 239 12.88 15.83 -8.12
CA PHE A 239 14.12 15.05 -8.24
C PHE A 239 13.86 13.53 -8.26
N PHE A 240 13.04 13.03 -7.33
CA PHE A 240 12.74 11.60 -7.25
C PHE A 240 11.85 11.13 -8.40
N LEU A 241 10.89 11.96 -8.82
CA LEU A 241 9.96 11.66 -9.92
C LEU A 241 10.70 11.54 -11.26
N TRP A 242 11.50 12.54 -11.62
CA TRP A 242 12.29 12.55 -12.86
C TRP A 242 13.35 11.45 -12.86
N LYS A 243 14.03 11.22 -11.73
CA LYS A 243 14.98 10.10 -11.58
C LYS A 243 14.31 8.74 -11.76
N ARG A 244 13.11 8.55 -11.20
CA ARG A 244 12.36 7.30 -11.37
C ARG A 244 11.93 7.09 -12.82
N ALA A 245 11.36 8.12 -13.46
CA ALA A 245 10.91 8.04 -14.84
C ALA A 245 12.06 7.70 -15.80
N LEU A 246 13.24 8.30 -15.58
CA LEU A 246 14.44 8.03 -16.35
C LEU A 246 14.97 6.59 -16.13
N LYS A 247 14.99 6.10 -14.89
CA LYS A 247 15.34 4.70 -14.57
C LYS A 247 14.38 3.71 -15.22
N ASP A 248 13.07 3.98 -15.17
CA ASP A 248 12.05 3.16 -15.78
C ASP A 248 12.19 3.12 -17.30
N ARG A 249 12.57 4.24 -17.94
CA ARG A 249 12.85 4.25 -19.38
C ARG A 249 13.99 3.31 -19.77
N PHE A 250 15.14 3.37 -19.10
CA PHE A 250 16.24 2.43 -19.34
C PHE A 250 15.85 0.97 -19.06
N LYS A 251 14.99 0.73 -18.05
CA LYS A 251 14.42 -0.61 -17.79
C LYS A 251 13.57 -1.10 -18.98
N TYR A 252 12.74 -0.25 -19.57
CA TYR A 252 11.92 -0.61 -20.72
C TYR A 252 12.74 -0.85 -21.99
N VAL A 253 13.79 -0.06 -22.23
CA VAL A 253 14.74 -0.27 -23.35
C VAL A 253 15.41 -1.64 -23.25
N ARG A 254 15.80 -2.08 -22.06
CA ARG A 254 16.44 -3.40 -21.84
C ARG A 254 15.47 -4.59 -21.91
N ARG A 255 14.16 -4.35 -21.79
CA ARG A 255 13.16 -5.42 -21.72
C ARG A 255 13.12 -6.30 -22.97
N PRO A 256 13.08 -5.76 -24.21
CA PRO A 256 13.07 -6.56 -25.44
C PRO A 256 14.45 -7.10 -25.89
N ILE A 257 15.55 -6.71 -25.25
CA ILE A 257 16.91 -7.08 -25.68
C ILE A 257 17.28 -8.46 -25.15
N GLU A 258 17.59 -9.41 -26.02
CA GLU A 258 17.87 -10.82 -25.67
C GLU A 258 19.29 -11.28 -26.05
N ASP A 259 20.01 -10.46 -26.79
CA ASP A 259 21.29 -10.73 -27.45
C ASP A 259 22.48 -9.95 -26.88
N ASP A 260 22.23 -8.85 -26.16
CA ASP A 260 23.30 -8.11 -25.46
C ASP A 260 23.79 -8.87 -24.22
N GLU A 261 25.08 -9.19 -24.16
CA GLU A 261 25.66 -10.00 -23.09
C GLU A 261 25.46 -9.40 -21.69
N GLN A 262 25.57 -8.07 -21.55
CA GLN A 262 25.44 -7.39 -20.27
C GLN A 262 23.98 -7.44 -19.79
N VAL A 263 23.01 -7.30 -20.70
CA VAL A 263 21.59 -7.47 -20.42
C VAL A 263 21.24 -8.92 -20.12
N VAL A 264 21.77 -9.90 -20.87
CA VAL A 264 21.53 -11.33 -20.63
C VAL A 264 22.08 -11.74 -19.27
N ARG A 265 23.32 -11.38 -18.92
CA ARG A 265 23.91 -11.65 -17.60
C ARG A 265 23.05 -11.06 -16.48
N ASN A 266 22.63 -9.81 -16.61
CA ASN A 266 21.81 -9.14 -15.60
C ASN A 266 20.35 -9.64 -15.55
N LYS A 267 19.77 -10.08 -16.68
CA LYS A 267 18.48 -10.78 -16.69
C LYS A 267 18.58 -12.17 -16.05
N CYS A 268 19.69 -12.87 -16.25
CA CYS A 268 19.93 -14.16 -15.59
C CYS A 268 20.16 -14.01 -14.08
N LYS A 269 20.81 -12.92 -13.66
CA LYS A 269 21.12 -12.61 -12.26
C LYS A 269 19.95 -11.99 -11.49
N PHE A 270 19.14 -11.15 -12.13
CA PHE A 270 18.11 -10.33 -11.46
C PHE A 270 16.70 -10.44 -12.08
N GLY A 271 16.54 -11.14 -13.21
CA GLY A 271 15.25 -11.34 -13.87
C GLY A 271 14.51 -12.56 -13.31
N HIS A 272 13.18 -12.46 -13.14
CA HIS A 272 12.36 -13.61 -12.75
C HIS A 272 12.26 -14.58 -13.93
N ARG A 273 12.76 -15.82 -13.75
CA ARG A 273 12.66 -16.88 -14.76
C ARG A 273 11.21 -17.35 -14.87
N ARG A 274 10.49 -16.89 -15.90
CA ARG A 274 9.25 -17.58 -16.33
C ARG A 274 9.63 -18.75 -17.23
N GLY A 275 9.51 -19.96 -16.69
CA GLY A 275 9.19 -21.16 -17.46
C GLY A 275 10.14 -21.58 -18.59
N GLN A 276 11.46 -21.61 -18.36
CA GLN A 276 12.36 -22.37 -19.23
C GLN A 276 13.32 -23.22 -18.39
N THR A 277 12.95 -24.50 -18.22
CA THR A 277 13.86 -25.57 -17.84
C THR A 277 14.77 -25.85 -19.03
N LYS A 278 15.89 -25.16 -19.12
CA LYS A 278 16.92 -25.52 -20.11
C LYS A 278 17.70 -26.70 -19.55
N LYS A 279 17.51 -27.87 -20.17
CA LYS A 279 18.30 -29.08 -19.95
C LYS A 279 19.78 -28.75 -20.11
N PHE A 280 20.57 -28.95 -19.07
CA PHE A 280 22.02 -29.02 -19.17
C PHE A 280 22.43 -30.49 -19.23
N LEU A 281 23.18 -30.86 -20.26
CA LEU A 281 24.01 -32.07 -20.27
C LEU A 281 25.35 -31.72 -19.60
N PRO A 282 25.99 -32.67 -18.88
CA PRO A 282 27.14 -32.38 -18.04
C PRO A 282 28.46 -32.59 -18.80
N ASP A 283 29.39 -31.65 -18.65
CA ASP A 283 30.86 -31.84 -18.68
C ASP A 283 31.49 -30.44 -18.51
N THR A 284 32.67 -30.16 -17.92
CA THR A 284 33.79 -30.93 -17.37
C THR A 284 34.52 -29.95 -16.43
N ASN A 285 35.10 -30.45 -15.34
CA ASN A 285 36.23 -29.91 -14.55
C ASN A 285 36.44 -28.38 -14.42
N SER A 286 36.51 -27.93 -13.17
CA SER A 286 37.77 -27.36 -12.65
C SER A 286 37.78 -27.36 -11.12
N ASP A 287 38.78 -28.06 -10.59
CA ASP A 287 39.12 -28.31 -9.20
C ASP A 287 39.51 -27.05 -8.38
N GLU A 288 39.40 -27.26 -7.06
CA GLU A 288 40.12 -26.61 -5.94
C GLU A 288 39.88 -25.10 -5.72
N ILE A 289 39.45 -24.68 -4.54
CA ILE A 289 40.31 -24.54 -3.35
C ILE A 289 39.55 -24.91 -2.06
N LYS A 290 40.20 -25.77 -1.26
CA LYS A 290 39.87 -26.04 0.15
C LYS A 290 40.05 -24.78 1.01
N ILE A 291 39.00 -24.36 1.71
CA ILE A 291 39.15 -23.76 3.04
C ILE A 291 38.19 -24.47 3.98
N VAL A 292 38.78 -25.33 4.81
CA VAL A 292 38.14 -25.96 5.96
C VAL A 292 37.82 -24.87 6.96
N ARG A 293 36.54 -24.65 7.27
CA ARG A 293 36.12 -24.15 8.59
C ARG A 293 34.94 -24.99 9.05
N ILE A 294 35.25 -25.88 9.98
CA ILE A 294 34.29 -26.73 10.68
C ILE A 294 33.44 -25.83 11.60
N LYS A 295 32.14 -26.19 11.69
CA LYS A 295 31.14 -25.80 12.70
C LYS A 295 30.35 -24.52 12.43
N GLU A 296 29.18 -24.67 11.81
CA GLU A 296 27.87 -24.59 12.47
C GLU A 296 26.85 -25.17 11.48
N GLU A 297 26.07 -26.17 11.91
CA GLU A 297 25.07 -26.83 11.07
C GLU A 297 23.86 -25.90 10.94
N THR A 298 24.03 -24.85 10.15
CA THR A 298 22.93 -23.98 9.74
C THR A 298 22.14 -24.71 8.67
N VAL A 299 20.84 -24.86 8.93
CA VAL A 299 19.83 -25.26 7.96
C VAL A 299 20.16 -24.54 6.64
N CYS A 300 20.48 -25.30 5.60
CA CYS A 300 20.83 -24.74 4.30
C CYS A 300 19.62 -23.99 3.75
N LEU A 301 19.62 -22.68 3.92
CA LEU A 301 18.62 -21.79 3.37
C LEU A 301 18.94 -21.55 1.90
N ASP A 302 17.92 -21.60 1.05
CA ASP A 302 18.07 -21.30 -0.37
C ASP A 302 18.67 -19.90 -0.57
N SER A 303 19.48 -19.71 -1.62
CA SER A 303 20.15 -18.42 -1.92
C SER A 303 19.21 -17.20 -1.95
N GLU A 304 17.90 -17.39 -2.18
CA GLU A 304 16.86 -16.34 -2.15
C GLU A 304 16.49 -15.90 -0.72
N ALA A 305 16.54 -16.82 0.25
CA ALA A 305 16.27 -16.51 1.66
C ALA A 305 17.33 -15.56 2.22
N ASP A 306 18.60 -15.80 1.89
CA ASP A 306 19.73 -14.97 2.33
C ASP A 306 19.62 -13.53 1.79
N GLU A 307 19.12 -13.34 0.57
CA GLU A 307 18.86 -12.00 0.03
C GLU A 307 17.77 -11.25 0.81
N HIS A 308 16.72 -11.95 1.23
CA HIS A 308 15.67 -11.35 2.05
C HIS A 308 16.16 -11.01 3.45
N ILE A 309 16.90 -11.91 4.09
CA ILE A 309 17.46 -11.73 5.43
C ILE A 309 18.44 -10.55 5.46
N ASN A 310 19.39 -10.52 4.55
CA ASN A 310 20.38 -9.42 4.45
C ASN A 310 19.69 -8.07 4.23
N TRP A 311 18.64 -8.04 3.40
CA TRP A 311 17.88 -6.83 3.19
C TRP A 311 17.13 -6.38 4.45
N PHE A 312 16.50 -7.29 5.20
CA PHE A 312 15.83 -6.92 6.45
C PHE A 312 16.80 -6.31 7.45
N GLN A 313 17.99 -6.88 7.59
CA GLN A 313 19.02 -6.35 8.49
C GLN A 313 19.44 -4.94 8.10
N GLN A 314 19.62 -4.68 6.80
CA GLN A 314 19.96 -3.33 6.30
C GLN A 314 18.80 -2.35 6.47
N GLU A 315 17.58 -2.77 6.15
CA GLU A 315 16.38 -1.94 6.24
C GLU A 315 16.05 -1.57 7.69
N TYR A 316 16.26 -2.50 8.62
CA TYR A 316 16.00 -2.26 10.04
C TYR A 316 16.88 -1.14 10.63
N MET A 317 18.07 -0.91 10.07
CA MET A 317 18.99 0.16 10.51
C MET A 317 18.64 1.54 9.95
N LYS A 318 17.68 1.64 9.01
CA LYS A 318 17.28 2.93 8.44
C LYS A 318 16.34 3.69 9.37
N THR A 319 16.44 5.02 9.34
CA THR A 319 15.51 5.93 10.02
C THR A 319 14.13 5.85 9.37
N GLU A 320 14.08 6.07 8.06
CA GLU A 320 12.88 5.88 7.23
C GLU A 320 12.88 4.49 6.61
N LYS A 321 11.77 3.77 6.82
CA LYS A 321 11.61 2.37 6.43
C LYS A 321 10.61 2.24 5.30
N ASP A 322 10.93 1.43 4.29
CA ASP A 322 10.00 1.06 3.23
C ASP A 322 9.02 -0.01 3.73
N TRP A 323 7.99 0.41 4.45
CA TRP A 323 6.96 -0.49 5.01
C TRP A 323 6.27 -1.34 3.94
N GLY A 324 6.12 -0.83 2.71
CA GLY A 324 5.51 -1.57 1.60
C GLY A 324 6.38 -2.74 1.14
N GLU A 325 7.69 -2.54 1.01
CA GLU A 325 8.61 -3.63 0.68
C GLU A 325 8.85 -4.56 1.88
N ILE A 326 8.86 -4.06 3.11
CA ILE A 326 8.90 -4.89 4.33
C ILE A 326 7.72 -5.86 4.34
N ASP A 327 6.48 -5.38 4.18
CA ASP A 327 5.27 -6.21 4.17
C ASP A 327 5.35 -7.31 3.11
N LYS A 328 5.79 -6.94 1.90
CA LYS A 328 5.92 -7.86 0.78
C LYS A 328 6.98 -8.94 1.03
N ARG A 329 8.14 -8.55 1.57
CA ARG A 329 9.22 -9.50 1.89
C ARG A 329 8.88 -10.37 3.09
N MET A 330 8.23 -9.81 4.11
CA MET A 330 7.77 -10.57 5.27
C MET A 330 6.79 -11.63 4.79
N SER A 331 5.80 -11.28 3.98
CA SER A 331 4.84 -12.25 3.41
C SER A 331 5.53 -13.38 2.63
N ARG A 332 6.54 -13.08 1.81
CA ARG A 332 7.29 -14.08 1.02
C ARG A 332 8.12 -15.03 1.87
N THR A 333 8.62 -14.55 3.01
CA THR A 333 9.52 -15.31 3.89
C THR A 333 8.78 -15.99 5.05
N LEU A 334 7.44 -16.00 5.02
CA LEU A 334 6.60 -16.64 6.04
C LEU A 334 6.96 -18.11 6.25
N GLU A 335 7.04 -18.90 5.17
CA GLU A 335 7.32 -20.33 5.25
C GLU A 335 8.72 -20.62 5.82
N ILE A 336 9.70 -19.77 5.49
CA ILE A 336 11.07 -19.87 6.03
C ILE A 336 11.03 -19.63 7.55
N ARG A 337 10.37 -18.56 8.00
CA ARG A 337 10.20 -18.29 9.44
C ARG A 337 9.48 -19.42 10.15
N ARG A 338 8.41 -19.97 9.56
CA ARG A 338 7.69 -21.12 10.12
C ARG A 338 8.58 -22.33 10.29
N LYS A 339 9.39 -22.67 9.28
CA LYS A 339 10.35 -23.78 9.37
C LYS A 339 11.35 -23.57 10.51
N LEU A 340 11.94 -22.38 10.63
CA LEU A 340 12.90 -22.06 11.71
C LEU A 340 12.27 -22.19 13.11
N ILE A 341 11.05 -21.69 13.27
CA ILE A 341 10.32 -21.76 14.54
C ILE A 341 9.96 -23.21 14.87
N SER A 342 9.43 -23.96 13.91
CA SER A 342 9.10 -25.39 14.08
C SER A 342 10.34 -26.24 14.33
N SER A 343 11.50 -25.87 13.78
CA SER A 343 12.79 -26.54 14.05
C SER A 343 13.42 -26.14 15.37
N ARG A 344 12.74 -25.35 16.21
CA ARG A 344 13.23 -24.85 17.51
C ARG A 344 14.56 -24.10 17.39
N THR A 345 14.74 -23.35 16.30
CA THR A 345 15.88 -22.43 16.16
C THR A 345 15.81 -21.40 17.29
N PRO A 346 16.95 -21.05 17.95
CA PRO A 346 16.94 -20.07 19.03
C PRO A 346 16.29 -18.74 18.62
N LEU A 347 15.46 -18.18 19.49
CA LEU A 347 14.72 -16.95 19.21
C LEU A 347 15.64 -15.80 18.79
N LYS A 348 16.80 -15.68 19.43
CA LYS A 348 17.81 -14.66 19.12
C LYS A 348 18.25 -14.71 17.66
N ASP A 349 18.43 -15.90 17.10
CA ASP A 349 18.87 -16.08 15.72
C ASP A 349 17.73 -15.74 14.76
N ILE A 350 16.51 -16.18 15.07
CA ILE A 350 15.31 -15.82 14.29
C ILE A 350 15.15 -14.30 14.26
N LEU A 351 15.26 -13.62 15.40
CA LEU A 351 15.13 -12.16 15.49
C LEU A 351 16.31 -11.41 14.87
N LYS A 352 17.49 -12.02 14.76
CA LYS A 352 18.62 -11.47 14.01
C LYS A 352 18.36 -11.56 12.50
N MET A 353 17.70 -12.61 12.04
CA MET A 353 17.36 -12.81 10.63
C MET A 353 16.13 -11.99 10.21
N PHE A 354 15.13 -11.91 11.09
CA PHE A 354 13.84 -11.25 10.87
C PHE A 354 13.56 -10.21 11.98
N PRO A 355 14.35 -9.12 12.05
CA PRO A 355 14.28 -8.14 13.13
C PRO A 355 12.94 -7.43 13.24
N PHE A 356 12.20 -7.34 12.12
CA PHE A 356 10.88 -6.75 12.09
C PHE A 356 9.82 -7.53 12.89
N LEU A 357 10.05 -8.81 13.26
CA LEU A 357 9.18 -9.51 14.21
C LEU A 357 9.14 -8.86 15.60
N LYS A 358 10.11 -8.00 15.93
CA LYS A 358 10.07 -7.16 17.14
C LYS A 358 9.03 -6.05 17.04
N CYS A 359 8.67 -5.62 15.83
CA CYS A 359 7.72 -4.53 15.63
C CYS A 359 6.28 -5.03 15.79
N PRO A 360 5.44 -4.44 16.67
CA PRO A 360 4.05 -4.86 16.86
C PRO A 360 3.25 -4.94 15.55
N TYR A 361 3.39 -3.95 14.67
CA TYR A 361 2.73 -3.94 13.35
C TYR A 361 3.02 -5.22 12.55
N GLN A 362 4.29 -5.63 12.45
CA GLN A 362 4.70 -6.81 11.69
C GLN A 362 4.36 -8.12 12.42
N MET A 363 4.39 -8.12 13.75
CA MET A 363 3.92 -9.26 14.54
C MET A 363 2.42 -9.50 14.34
N PHE A 364 1.60 -8.44 14.30
CA PHE A 364 0.17 -8.54 14.01
C PHE A 364 -0.10 -9.00 12.58
N ARG A 365 0.70 -8.55 11.62
CA ARG A 365 0.65 -9.04 10.23
C ARG A 365 1.01 -10.51 10.14
N GLU A 366 2.07 -10.95 10.82
CA GLU A 366 2.45 -12.36 10.89
C GLU A 366 1.32 -13.19 11.49
N PHE A 367 0.75 -12.76 12.62
CA PHE A 367 -0.43 -13.40 13.22
C PHE A 367 -1.60 -13.48 12.23
N GLN A 368 -1.92 -12.38 11.54
CA GLN A 368 -2.99 -12.32 10.56
C GLN A 368 -2.75 -13.27 9.38
N LEU A 369 -1.50 -13.46 8.94
CA LEU A 369 -1.17 -14.42 7.90
C LEU A 369 -1.39 -15.88 8.37
N LEU A 370 -1.12 -16.16 9.64
CA LEU A 370 -1.28 -17.50 10.23
C LEU A 370 -2.75 -17.84 10.50
N THR A 371 -3.52 -16.89 11.02
CA THR A 371 -4.87 -17.14 11.55
C THR A 371 -5.98 -16.54 10.71
N ARG A 372 -5.65 -15.65 9.76
CA ARG A 372 -6.60 -14.83 8.98
C ARG A 372 -7.38 -13.82 9.81
N THR A 373 -6.95 -13.57 11.03
CA THR A 373 -7.63 -12.67 11.98
C THR A 373 -6.83 -11.40 12.24
N ASP A 374 -7.51 -10.26 12.25
CA ASP A 374 -6.95 -8.98 12.66
C ASP A 374 -6.98 -8.88 14.20
N ILE A 375 -5.89 -9.31 14.84
CA ILE A 375 -5.82 -9.42 16.30
C ILE A 375 -6.00 -8.09 17.01
N TYR A 376 -5.53 -6.99 16.42
CA TYR A 376 -5.67 -5.67 17.01
C TYR A 376 -7.14 -5.26 17.10
N LYS A 377 -7.89 -5.39 15.99
CA LYS A 377 -9.32 -5.08 15.97
C LYS A 377 -10.12 -5.95 16.93
N LYS A 378 -9.81 -7.26 16.99
CA LYS A 378 -10.46 -8.19 17.92
C LYS A 378 -10.18 -7.82 19.38
N THR A 379 -8.91 -7.60 19.72
CA THR A 379 -8.50 -7.24 21.09
C THR A 379 -9.12 -5.93 21.53
N ARG A 380 -9.12 -4.91 20.66
CA ARG A 380 -9.80 -3.63 20.91
C ARG A 380 -11.27 -3.85 21.25
N HIS A 381 -11.98 -4.58 20.40
CA HIS A 381 -13.40 -4.86 20.60
C HIS A 381 -13.67 -5.62 21.91
N ILE A 382 -12.83 -6.59 22.25
CA ILE A 382 -12.93 -7.35 23.51
C ILE A 382 -12.81 -6.40 24.71
N LEU A 383 -11.77 -5.57 24.75
CA LEU A 383 -11.56 -4.64 25.86
C LEU A 383 -12.66 -3.58 25.95
N GLU A 384 -13.12 -3.05 24.81
CA GLU A 384 -14.19 -2.06 24.78
C GLU A 384 -15.55 -2.63 25.22
N SER A 385 -15.84 -3.89 24.87
CA SER A 385 -17.16 -4.48 25.10
C SER A 385 -17.28 -5.22 26.43
N TYR A 386 -16.18 -5.79 26.94
CA TYR A 386 -16.21 -6.68 28.11
C TYR A 386 -15.55 -6.08 29.36
N SER A 387 -14.80 -4.98 29.27
CA SER A 387 -14.10 -4.40 30.43
C SER A 387 -15.03 -4.12 31.62
N GLU A 388 -16.17 -3.46 31.37
CA GLU A 388 -17.13 -3.15 32.44
C GLU A 388 -17.66 -4.42 33.10
N ASN A 389 -18.03 -5.42 32.29
CA ASN A 389 -18.58 -6.69 32.78
C ASN A 389 -17.53 -7.50 33.54
N ILE A 390 -16.29 -7.54 33.06
CA ILE A 390 -15.17 -8.25 33.69
C ILE A 390 -14.85 -7.60 35.04
N LEU A 391 -14.74 -6.27 35.09
CA LEU A 391 -14.40 -5.54 36.32
C LEU A 391 -15.54 -5.58 37.35
N THR A 392 -16.80 -5.56 36.93
CA THR A 392 -17.96 -5.66 37.84
C THR A 392 -18.19 -7.08 38.37
N SER A 393 -17.90 -8.10 37.55
CA SER A 393 -18.00 -9.51 37.96
C SER A 393 -16.89 -9.93 38.93
N PHE A 394 -15.82 -9.14 39.00
CA PHE A 394 -14.63 -9.44 39.80
C PHE A 394 -14.61 -8.68 41.13
N SER A 395 -15.07 -9.34 42.20
CA SER A 395 -15.10 -8.79 43.55
C SER A 395 -13.80 -9.09 44.34
N VAL A 396 -12.62 -8.88 43.76
CA VAL A 396 -11.38 -8.92 44.57
C VAL A 396 -11.10 -7.53 45.09
N VAL A 397 -11.78 -7.21 46.18
CA VAL A 397 -11.70 -5.93 46.91
C VAL A 397 -10.27 -5.60 47.39
N HIS A 398 -9.38 -6.60 47.42
CA HIS A 398 -8.04 -6.50 48.00
C HIS A 398 -6.90 -6.59 46.96
N ASN A 399 -7.20 -6.63 45.65
CA ASN A 399 -6.14 -6.65 44.64
C ASN A 399 -5.52 -5.23 44.52
N PRO A 400 -4.18 -5.06 44.63
CA PRO A 400 -3.54 -3.76 44.58
C PRO A 400 -3.87 -2.94 43.32
N ILE A 401 -4.04 -3.61 42.17
CA ILE A 401 -4.37 -2.98 40.90
C ILE A 401 -5.81 -2.45 40.93
N ASN A 402 -6.74 -3.21 41.51
CA ASN A 402 -8.13 -2.77 41.66
C ASN A 402 -8.24 -1.60 42.66
N ILE A 403 -7.51 -1.65 43.78
CA ILE A 403 -7.44 -0.54 44.74
C ILE A 403 -6.91 0.73 44.05
N ALA A 404 -5.78 0.62 43.34
CA ALA A 404 -5.19 1.73 42.60
C ALA A 404 -6.14 2.28 41.52
N LEU A 405 -6.87 1.41 40.82
CA LEU A 405 -7.91 1.82 39.88
C LEU A 405 -9.00 2.64 40.57
N GLN A 406 -9.59 2.14 41.66
CA GLN A 406 -10.67 2.83 42.36
C GLN A 406 -10.25 4.20 42.91
N GLU A 407 -9.01 4.33 43.37
CA GLU A 407 -8.46 5.62 43.79
C GLU A 407 -8.33 6.59 42.61
N LYS A 408 -7.88 6.11 41.45
CA LYS A 408 -7.73 6.93 40.23
C LYS A 408 -9.07 7.32 39.62
N LEU A 409 -10.06 6.43 39.60
CA LEU A 409 -11.41 6.74 39.12
C LEU A 409 -12.08 7.86 39.93
N LYS A 410 -11.75 8.00 41.23
CA LYS A 410 -12.24 9.12 42.06
C LYS A 410 -11.58 10.45 41.75
N GLN A 411 -10.37 10.44 41.18
CA GLN A 411 -9.56 11.63 40.91
C GLN A 411 -9.81 12.24 39.54
N HIS A 412 -10.44 11.50 38.63
CA HIS A 412 -10.64 11.91 37.24
C HIS A 412 -12.12 11.91 36.87
N THR A 413 -12.52 12.89 36.06
CA THR A 413 -13.89 13.02 35.54
C THR A 413 -13.98 12.86 34.03
N ASP A 414 -12.84 12.79 33.34
CA ASP A 414 -12.76 12.65 31.89
C ASP A 414 -13.12 11.22 31.45
N GLU A 415 -14.19 11.07 30.66
CA GLU A 415 -14.71 9.76 30.28
C GLU A 415 -13.72 8.91 29.49
N ASP A 416 -12.93 9.52 28.59
CA ASP A 416 -11.95 8.81 27.77
C ASP A 416 -10.79 8.28 28.62
N MET A 417 -10.29 9.08 29.58
CA MET A 417 -9.30 8.63 30.56
C MET A 417 -9.86 7.50 31.44
N LEU A 418 -11.10 7.63 31.92
CA LEU A 418 -11.73 6.60 32.75
C LEU A 418 -11.87 5.28 31.98
N LYS A 419 -12.29 5.35 30.70
CA LYS A 419 -12.36 4.19 29.80
C LYS A 419 -10.99 3.55 29.61
N HIS A 420 -9.96 4.34 29.35
CA HIS A 420 -8.58 3.85 29.20
C HIS A 420 -8.09 3.15 30.49
N MET A 421 -8.36 3.72 31.67
CA MET A 421 -7.99 3.11 32.95
C MET A 421 -8.70 1.77 33.17
N LYS A 422 -10.01 1.69 32.86
CA LYS A 422 -10.77 0.44 32.94
C LYS A 422 -10.25 -0.63 31.98
N MET A 423 -9.95 -0.26 30.73
CA MET A 423 -9.34 -1.18 29.77
C MET A 423 -7.97 -1.66 30.25
N THR A 424 -7.14 -0.75 30.78
CA THR A 424 -5.84 -1.09 31.37
C THR A 424 -6.00 -2.08 32.53
N ALA A 425 -6.89 -1.78 33.49
CA ALA A 425 -7.14 -2.69 34.61
C ALA A 425 -7.65 -4.06 34.14
N THR A 426 -8.53 -4.09 33.14
CA THR A 426 -9.02 -5.34 32.55
C THR A 426 -7.87 -6.16 31.96
N CYS A 427 -6.94 -5.53 31.21
CA CYS A 427 -5.74 -6.21 30.71
C CYS A 427 -4.88 -6.78 31.84
N LEU A 428 -4.76 -6.08 32.97
CA LEU A 428 -3.90 -6.51 34.07
C LEU A 428 -4.53 -7.62 34.93
N LEU A 429 -5.85 -7.57 35.12
CA LEU A 429 -6.59 -8.43 36.06
C LEU A 429 -7.24 -9.66 35.40
N LEU A 430 -7.13 -9.80 34.08
CA LEU A 430 -7.75 -10.90 33.36
C LEU A 430 -7.37 -12.29 33.94
N PRO A 431 -6.09 -12.58 34.25
CA PRO A 431 -5.73 -13.86 34.87
C PRO A 431 -6.42 -14.11 36.20
N ASP A 432 -6.49 -13.08 37.07
CA ASP A 432 -7.11 -13.21 38.38
C ASP A 432 -8.61 -13.57 38.25
N VAL A 433 -9.31 -13.03 37.24
CA VAL A 433 -10.73 -13.30 36.97
C VAL A 433 -10.95 -14.79 36.68
N PHE A 434 -10.07 -15.38 35.87
CA PHE A 434 -10.13 -16.78 35.50
C PHE A 434 -9.49 -17.72 36.55
N GLY A 435 -8.83 -17.17 37.58
CA GLY A 435 -8.13 -17.94 38.60
C GLY A 435 -6.80 -18.53 38.12
N ASP A 436 -6.24 -17.93 37.07
CA ASP A 436 -4.91 -18.23 36.53
C ASP A 436 -3.83 -17.45 37.31
N ASP A 437 -2.56 -17.84 37.12
CA ASP A 437 -1.39 -17.19 37.71
C ASP A 437 -1.07 -15.87 36.98
N PRO A 438 -1.29 -14.69 37.60
CA PRO A 438 -1.07 -13.41 36.95
C PRO A 438 0.40 -13.17 36.58
N SER A 439 1.35 -13.78 37.30
CA SER A 439 2.78 -13.60 37.07
C SER A 439 3.27 -14.17 35.74
N LEU A 440 2.49 -15.07 35.12
CA LEU A 440 2.73 -15.62 33.79
C LEU A 440 2.16 -14.76 32.66
N PHE A 441 1.34 -13.76 32.98
CA PHE A 441 0.67 -12.88 32.02
C PHE A 441 1.19 -11.44 32.08
N VAL A 442 1.27 -10.88 33.29
CA VAL A 442 1.68 -9.50 33.52
C VAL A 442 2.52 -9.37 34.79
N ILE A 443 3.58 -8.57 34.70
CA ILE A 443 4.50 -8.25 35.80
C ILE A 443 4.49 -6.73 35.97
N VAL A 444 3.98 -6.26 37.10
CA VAL A 444 3.76 -4.84 37.36
C VAL A 444 4.86 -4.29 38.25
N ASN A 445 5.59 -3.26 37.79
CA ASN A 445 6.67 -2.59 38.51
C ASN A 445 7.81 -3.50 39.03
N GLU A 446 7.91 -4.72 38.49
CA GLU A 446 8.90 -5.73 38.89
C GLU A 446 9.71 -6.22 37.68
N LYS A 447 10.78 -6.97 37.95
CA LYS A 447 11.65 -7.52 36.89
C LYS A 447 11.08 -8.83 36.35
N VAL A 448 11.03 -8.94 35.03
CA VAL A 448 10.60 -10.16 34.34
C VAL A 448 11.59 -11.31 34.56
N GLN A 449 11.08 -12.45 35.01
CA GLN A 449 11.88 -13.68 35.24
C GLN A 449 11.38 -14.90 34.44
N VAL A 450 10.21 -14.79 33.80
CA VAL A 450 9.57 -15.88 33.07
C VAL A 450 10.07 -15.96 31.62
N SER A 451 10.09 -17.18 31.07
CA SER A 451 10.58 -17.44 29.71
C SER A 451 9.50 -17.40 28.64
N THR A 452 8.22 -17.49 29.01
CA THR A 452 7.07 -17.38 28.08
C THR A 452 6.76 -15.92 27.76
N PRO A 453 5.96 -15.64 26.70
CA PRO A 453 5.47 -14.30 26.46
C PRO A 453 4.80 -13.73 27.71
N VAL A 454 5.20 -12.53 28.11
CA VAL A 454 4.67 -11.83 29.30
C VAL A 454 4.75 -10.32 29.10
N LEU A 455 3.83 -9.58 29.71
CA LEU A 455 3.86 -8.11 29.71
C LEU A 455 4.55 -7.57 30.97
N GLU A 456 5.53 -6.68 30.80
CA GLU A 456 5.99 -5.77 31.86
C GLU A 456 5.16 -4.49 31.78
N VAL A 457 4.62 -4.04 32.92
CA VAL A 457 3.88 -2.79 33.01
C VAL A 457 4.46 -1.92 34.12
N LYS A 458 4.88 -0.71 33.76
CA LYS A 458 5.42 0.28 34.71
C LYS A 458 4.40 1.39 34.92
N ASN A 459 4.23 1.79 36.18
CA ASN A 459 3.35 2.88 36.61
C ASN A 459 1.93 2.79 36.01
N PRO A 460 1.20 1.69 36.24
CA PRO A 460 -0.16 1.54 35.71
C PRO A 460 -1.04 2.73 36.15
N PHE A 461 -1.94 3.15 35.26
CA PHE A 461 -2.87 4.28 35.44
C PHE A 461 -2.25 5.68 35.46
N ASN A 462 -0.93 5.84 35.32
CA ASN A 462 -0.31 7.14 35.12
C ASN A 462 -0.10 7.39 33.63
N THR A 463 -0.98 8.16 32.99
CA THR A 463 -0.97 8.37 31.53
C THR A 463 0.35 8.91 30.98
N ASP A 464 1.11 9.68 31.76
CA ASP A 464 2.34 10.33 31.30
C ASP A 464 3.55 9.38 31.33
N VAL A 465 3.54 8.36 32.18
CA VAL A 465 4.69 7.46 32.42
C VAL A 465 4.34 5.98 32.40
N CYS A 466 3.10 5.62 32.05
CA CYS A 466 2.69 4.25 31.86
C CYS A 466 3.45 3.66 30.69
N GLU A 467 4.15 2.55 30.91
CA GLU A 467 4.90 1.86 29.87
C GLU A 467 4.53 0.39 29.87
N PHE A 468 4.16 -0.10 28.68
CA PHE A 468 3.98 -1.51 28.41
C PHE A 468 5.17 -2.03 27.63
N SER A 469 5.65 -3.22 27.97
CA SER A 469 6.72 -3.89 27.25
C SER A 469 6.46 -5.38 27.17
N LEU A 470 6.60 -5.94 25.98
CA LEU A 470 6.49 -7.38 25.76
C LEU A 470 7.85 -8.03 25.97
N TYR A 471 7.89 -9.09 26.78
CA TYR A 471 9.06 -9.92 27.02
C TYR A 471 8.82 -11.34 26.49
N LEU A 472 9.90 -11.98 26.03
CA LEU A 472 9.94 -13.38 25.63
C LEU A 472 11.35 -13.92 25.90
N GLU A 473 11.48 -15.14 26.43
CA GLU A 473 12.76 -15.73 26.84
C GLU A 473 13.58 -14.81 27.78
N LYS A 474 12.89 -14.06 28.66
CA LYS A 474 13.48 -13.06 29.58
C LYS A 474 14.12 -11.85 28.88
N GLU A 475 13.92 -11.67 27.58
CA GLU A 475 14.40 -10.51 26.83
C GLU A 475 13.25 -9.58 26.45
N LYS A 476 13.48 -8.27 26.56
CA LYS A 476 12.53 -7.26 26.11
C LYS A 476 12.46 -7.30 24.58
N LEU A 477 11.31 -7.71 24.05
CA LEU A 477 11.09 -7.81 22.61
C LEU A 477 10.75 -6.45 22.01
N THR A 478 9.79 -5.73 22.62
CA THR A 478 9.38 -4.39 22.19
C THR A 478 8.69 -3.61 23.29
N LYS A 479 8.82 -2.29 23.24
CA LYS A 479 7.94 -1.36 23.95
C LYS A 479 6.66 -1.16 23.14
N VAL A 480 5.53 -0.97 23.80
CA VAL A 480 4.24 -0.69 23.16
C VAL A 480 3.55 0.47 23.87
N ASP A 481 2.70 1.18 23.12
CA ASP A 481 2.21 2.50 23.53
C ASP A 481 0.94 2.43 24.39
N ASP A 482 0.13 1.38 24.24
CA ASP A 482 -1.17 1.27 24.88
C ASP A 482 -1.53 -0.18 25.26
N CYS A 483 -2.51 -0.32 26.15
CA CYS A 483 -2.94 -1.61 26.69
C CYS A 483 -3.56 -2.56 25.64
N VAL A 484 -4.19 -2.03 24.59
CA VAL A 484 -4.77 -2.82 23.49
C VAL A 484 -3.65 -3.43 22.66
N THR A 485 -2.68 -2.60 22.26
CA THR A 485 -1.49 -3.06 21.54
C THR A 485 -0.69 -4.05 22.38
N ALA A 486 -0.58 -3.82 23.69
CA ALA A 486 0.10 -4.74 24.61
C ALA A 486 -0.57 -6.11 24.67
N LEU A 487 -1.87 -6.16 24.91
CA LEU A 487 -2.61 -7.42 24.98
C LEU A 487 -2.59 -8.15 23.64
N ALA A 488 -2.76 -7.43 22.53
CA ALA A 488 -2.68 -8.01 21.19
C ALA A 488 -1.27 -8.57 20.91
N ALA A 489 -0.20 -7.89 21.33
CA ALA A 489 1.17 -8.34 21.15
C ALA A 489 1.48 -9.58 21.99
N LEU A 490 0.98 -9.64 23.22
CA LEU A 490 1.12 -10.81 24.09
C LEU A 490 0.50 -12.05 23.44
N ILE A 491 -0.75 -11.96 23.03
CA ILE A 491 -1.47 -13.08 22.40
C ILE A 491 -0.81 -13.43 21.07
N ALA A 492 -0.47 -12.43 20.23
CA ALA A 492 0.21 -12.67 18.96
C ALA A 492 1.53 -13.40 19.16
N ALA A 493 2.31 -13.09 20.21
CA ALA A 493 3.60 -13.72 20.46
C ALA A 493 3.48 -15.23 20.73
N PHE A 494 2.45 -15.69 21.44
CA PHE A 494 2.22 -17.14 21.63
C PHE A 494 2.08 -17.87 20.30
N HIS A 495 1.27 -17.34 19.37
CA HIS A 495 1.06 -17.97 18.06
C HIS A 495 2.23 -17.74 17.09
N VAL A 496 2.76 -16.52 17.03
CA VAL A 496 3.84 -16.14 16.10
C VAL A 496 5.12 -16.89 16.42
N PHE A 497 5.49 -17.06 17.69
CA PHE A 497 6.70 -17.79 18.07
C PHE A 497 6.43 -19.26 18.41
N GLY A 498 5.19 -19.74 18.29
CA GLY A 498 4.82 -21.13 18.55
C GLY A 498 5.11 -21.57 19.98
N VAL A 499 4.91 -20.67 20.94
CA VAL A 499 5.14 -20.95 22.36
C VAL A 499 3.93 -21.65 22.93
N GLU A 500 4.15 -22.78 23.61
CA GLU A 500 3.07 -23.50 24.30
C GLU A 500 2.54 -22.67 25.48
N CYS A 501 1.21 -22.62 25.61
CA CYS A 501 0.54 -21.94 26.71
C CYS A 501 0.91 -22.63 28.06
N PRO A 502 1.43 -21.88 29.05
CA PRO A 502 1.61 -22.40 30.40
C PRO A 502 0.28 -22.88 30.99
N ARG A 503 0.30 -23.98 31.76
CA ARG A 503 -0.92 -24.52 32.40
C ARG A 503 -1.60 -23.49 33.31
N GLY A 504 -0.79 -22.70 34.03
CA GLY A 504 -1.27 -21.63 34.91
C GLY A 504 -1.88 -20.43 34.20
N LEU A 505 -1.94 -20.42 32.86
CA LEU A 505 -2.54 -19.34 32.06
C LEU A 505 -3.62 -19.86 31.09
N SER A 506 -3.95 -21.14 31.19
CA SER A 506 -4.75 -21.83 30.18
C SER A 506 -6.17 -21.27 30.05
N GLN A 507 -6.81 -20.88 31.14
CA GLN A 507 -8.20 -20.43 31.10
C GLN A 507 -8.33 -19.03 30.48
N THR A 508 -7.42 -18.14 30.83
CA THR A 508 -7.35 -16.77 30.35
C THR A 508 -7.07 -16.72 28.86
N LEU A 509 -6.07 -17.48 28.40
CA LEU A 509 -5.74 -17.55 26.97
C LEU A 509 -6.83 -18.26 26.18
N ASN A 510 -7.41 -19.36 26.68
CA ASN A 510 -8.54 -20.03 26.01
C ASN A 510 -9.74 -19.08 25.83
N PHE A 511 -10.06 -18.28 26.85
CA PHE A 511 -11.12 -17.28 26.77
C PHE A 511 -10.82 -16.23 25.69
N LEU A 512 -9.60 -15.67 25.69
CA LEU A 512 -9.17 -14.69 24.69
C LEU A 512 -9.17 -15.27 23.27
N GLU A 513 -8.63 -16.47 23.08
CA GLU A 513 -8.60 -17.17 21.79
C GLU A 513 -10.02 -17.45 21.28
N THR A 514 -10.94 -17.88 22.15
CA THR A 514 -12.35 -18.11 21.79
C THR A 514 -12.99 -16.85 21.23
N LEU A 515 -12.74 -15.69 21.85
CA LEU A 515 -13.25 -14.39 21.39
C LEU A 515 -12.54 -13.86 20.14
N ILE A 516 -11.24 -14.12 20.00
CA ILE A 516 -10.46 -13.68 18.84
C ILE A 516 -10.83 -14.48 17.59
N PHE A 517 -11.03 -15.78 17.72
CA PHE A 517 -11.34 -16.69 16.62
C PHE A 517 -12.85 -16.93 16.40
N ASP A 518 -13.71 -16.24 17.17
CA ASP A 518 -15.18 -16.39 17.13
C ASP A 518 -15.64 -17.85 17.27
N MET A 519 -14.89 -18.67 18.02
CA MET A 519 -15.09 -20.11 18.00
C MET A 519 -16.35 -20.55 18.76
N HIS A 520 -16.79 -19.85 19.82
CA HIS A 520 -18.09 -20.05 20.53
C HIS A 520 -18.45 -18.83 21.40
N SER A 521 -19.70 -18.75 21.91
CA SER A 521 -20.13 -17.74 22.89
C SER A 521 -19.34 -17.89 24.21
N PRO A 522 -18.80 -16.80 24.80
CA PRO A 522 -17.96 -16.89 25.99
C PRO A 522 -18.73 -17.43 27.20
N HIS A 523 -18.22 -18.49 27.82
CA HIS A 523 -18.69 -18.94 29.13
C HIS A 523 -17.86 -18.26 30.22
N PHE A 524 -18.49 -17.33 30.95
CA PHE A 524 -17.91 -16.79 32.18
C PHE A 524 -18.07 -17.83 33.29
N PRO A 525 -17.01 -18.25 33.99
CA PRO A 525 -17.15 -19.12 35.14
C PRO A 525 -17.96 -18.41 36.22
N SER A 526 -19.13 -18.96 36.55
CA SER A 526 -19.98 -18.46 37.63
C SER A 526 -19.30 -18.70 38.98
N MET A 527 -19.28 -17.69 39.85
CA MET A 527 -18.77 -17.82 41.23
C MET A 527 -19.43 -18.98 42.01
N LYS A 528 -20.65 -19.38 41.63
CA LYS A 528 -21.38 -20.52 42.24
C LYS A 528 -20.80 -21.89 41.87
N GLU A 529 -20.03 -21.99 40.79
CA GLU A 529 -19.30 -23.23 40.45
C GLU A 529 -17.97 -23.32 41.19
N LYS A 530 -17.31 -22.18 41.47
CA LYS A 530 -16.08 -22.13 42.26
C LYS A 530 -16.28 -22.53 43.73
N GLU A 531 -17.40 -22.17 44.37
CA GLU A 531 -17.71 -22.65 45.72
C GLU A 531 -17.91 -24.17 45.78
N LYS A 532 -18.47 -24.78 44.72
CA LYS A 532 -18.60 -26.24 44.65
C LYS A 532 -17.26 -26.91 44.42
N GLU A 533 -16.41 -26.39 43.54
CA GLU A 533 -15.11 -27.00 43.24
C GLU A 533 -14.10 -26.89 44.40
N ILE A 534 -14.16 -25.80 45.17
CA ILE A 534 -13.38 -25.65 46.41
C ILE A 534 -13.94 -26.56 47.51
N ALA A 535 -15.27 -26.72 47.61
CA ALA A 535 -15.89 -27.67 48.54
C ALA A 535 -15.55 -29.14 48.22
N PHE A 536 -15.25 -29.48 46.96
CA PHE A 536 -14.79 -30.82 46.57
C PHE A 536 -13.28 -31.06 46.78
N ARG A 537 -12.48 -30.01 47.08
CA ARG A 537 -11.03 -30.13 47.31
C ARG A 537 -10.60 -30.14 48.78
N HIS A 538 -11.54 -30.01 49.71
CA HIS A 538 -11.28 -30.30 51.12
C HIS A 538 -11.98 -31.58 51.55
N PRO A 539 -11.25 -32.70 51.71
CA PRO A 539 -11.75 -33.80 52.53
C PRO A 539 -11.83 -33.31 53.97
N LEU A 540 -13.01 -33.46 54.57
CA LEU A 540 -13.17 -33.49 56.03
C LEU A 540 -12.21 -34.54 56.59
N THR A 541 -11.15 -34.09 57.25
CA THR A 541 -10.48 -34.77 58.38
C THR A 541 -9.68 -33.76 59.17
#